data_AF-A0A091T4H6-F1
#
_entry.id   AF-A0A091T4H6-F1
#
_cell.length_a   1.000
_cell.length_b   1.000
_cell.length_c   1.000
_cell.angle_alpha   90.00
_cell.angle_beta   90.00
_cell.angle_gamma   90.00
#
_symmetry.space_group_name_H-M   'P 1'
#
loop_
_entity.id
_entity.type
_entity.pdbx_description
1 polymer ?
#
loop_
_entity_poly.entity_id
_entity_poly.type
_entity_poly.pdbx_seq_one_letter_code
_entity_poly.pdbx_strand_id
1 'polypeptide(L)' 'QPSSVSANPGETVKITCSGIYSISSSCNAYAGWYQQKVPGTAPVTVIYDSSSRPSGIPSRFSGSYSGS' A
#
# COMPACT_ATOMS: atom_id res chain seq x y z
N GLN A 1 0.89 7.84 -6.90
CA GLN A 1 -0.25 7.68 -5.98
C GLN A 1 -1.40 8.54 -6.51
N PRO A 2 -2.63 8.02 -6.62
CA PRO A 2 -3.77 8.83 -7.04
C PRO A 2 -4.03 9.96 -6.05
N SER A 3 -4.52 11.09 -6.56
CA SER A 3 -4.73 12.31 -5.77
C SER A 3 -5.76 12.11 -4.64
N SER A 4 -6.77 11.25 -4.85
CA SER A 4 -7.65 10.68 -3.83
C SER A 4 -8.55 9.62 -4.49
N VAL A 5 -9.12 8.70 -3.69
CA VAL A 5 -10.14 7.75 -4.14
C VAL A 5 -11.22 7.69 -3.06
N SER A 6 -12.50 7.60 -3.46
CA SER A 6 -13.65 7.45 -2.58
C SER A 6 -14.51 6.28 -3.06
N ALA A 7 -15.20 5.61 -2.13
CA ALA A 7 -16.08 4.47 -2.42
C ALA A 7 -17.15 4.34 -1.32
N ASN A 8 -18.22 3.60 -1.61
CA ASN A 8 -19.29 3.32 -0.65
C ASN A 8 -18.84 2.28 0.40
N PRO A 9 -19.46 2.26 1.59
CA PRO A 9 -19.21 1.20 2.57
C PRO A 9 -19.44 -0.19 1.98
N GLY A 10 -18.46 -1.09 2.13
CA GLY A 10 -18.50 -2.45 1.60
C GLY A 10 -17.85 -2.63 0.22
N GLU A 11 -17.58 -1.53 -0.50
CA GLU A 11 -16.83 -1.59 -1.75
C GLU A 11 -15.32 -1.73 -1.50
N THR A 12 -14.61 -2.26 -2.50
CA THR A 12 -13.15 -2.37 -2.47
C THR A 12 -12.51 -1.17 -3.17
N VAL A 13 -11.62 -0.48 -2.47
CA VAL A 13 -10.81 0.59 -3.05
C VAL A 13 -9.45 0.05 -3.47
N LYS A 14 -9.06 0.30 -4.73
CA LYS A 14 -7.71 0.01 -5.23
C LYS A 14 -6.91 1.30 -5.32
N ILE A 15 -5.84 1.40 -4.52
CA ILE A 15 -4.89 2.51 -4.56
C ILE A 15 -3.63 2.03 -5.28
N THR A 16 -3.18 2.78 -6.30
CA THR A 16 -2.01 2.43 -7.11
C THR A 16 -0.85 3.39 -6.86
N CYS A 17 0.36 2.86 -6.79
CA CYS A 17 1.58 3.65 -6.83
C CYS A 17 2.43 3.16 -7.99
N SER A 18 2.88 4.10 -8.83
CA SER A 18 3.78 3.83 -9.95
C SER A 18 5.10 4.51 -9.67
N GLY A 19 6.20 3.75 -9.72
CA GLY A 19 7.55 4.28 -9.69
C GLY A 19 7.96 4.82 -11.07
N ILE A 20 8.93 5.74 -11.09
CA ILE A 20 9.47 6.33 -12.34
C ILE A 20 10.53 5.40 -12.97
N TYR A 21 11.06 4.45 -12.21
CA TYR A 21 12.07 3.48 -12.65
C TYR A 21 11.51 2.06 -12.59
N SER A 22 11.92 1.20 -13.54
CA SER A 22 11.65 -0.24 -13.41
C SER A 22 12.34 -0.72 -12.14
N ILE A 23 11.55 -1.27 -11.23
CA ILE A 23 12.06 -1.98 -10.08
C ILE A 23 12.50 -3.33 -10.64
N SER A 24 13.77 -3.43 -11.06
CA SER A 24 14.36 -4.70 -11.48
C SER A 24 14.50 -5.61 -10.26
N SER A 25 14.48 -6.92 -10.46
CA SER A 25 14.74 -7.91 -9.39
C SER A 25 16.10 -7.76 -8.70
N SER A 26 17.04 -7.05 -9.31
CA SER A 26 18.34 -6.66 -8.73
C SER A 26 18.29 -5.39 -7.86
N CYS A 27 17.22 -4.61 -7.97
CA CYS A 27 16.97 -3.40 -7.21
C CYS A 27 15.84 -3.72 -6.22
N ASN A 28 16.20 -4.04 -4.96
CA ASN A 28 15.26 -4.35 -3.87
C ASN A 28 14.43 -3.11 -3.45
N ALA A 29 13.68 -2.53 -4.38
CA ALA A 29 12.83 -1.38 -4.10
C ALA A 29 11.47 -1.88 -3.63
N TYR A 30 11.31 -1.89 -2.30
CA TYR A 30 10.06 -2.28 -1.66
C TYR A 30 9.17 -1.06 -1.45
N ALA A 31 7.89 -1.20 -1.80
CA ALA A 31 6.88 -0.19 -1.47
C ALA A 31 6.18 -0.56 -0.16
N GLY A 32 5.86 0.47 0.63
CA GLY A 32 5.05 0.33 1.84
C GLY A 32 3.79 1.19 1.77
N TRP A 33 2.71 0.71 2.37
CA TRP A 33 1.48 1.46 2.56
C TRP A 33 1.26 1.71 4.05
N TYR A 34 0.94 2.95 4.40
CA TYR A 34 0.75 3.40 5.77
C TYR A 34 -0.60 4.12 5.91
N GLN A 35 -1.31 3.84 6.99
CA GLN A 35 -2.57 4.47 7.34
C GLN A 35 -2.36 5.43 8.50
N GLN A 36 -2.57 6.73 8.26
CA GLN A 36 -2.70 7.72 9.33
C GLN A 36 -4.17 7.80 9.75
N LYS A 37 -4.48 7.38 10.98
CA LYS A 37 -5.85 7.39 11.51
C LYS A 37 -6.20 8.72 12.16
N VAL A 38 -5.22 9.33 12.83
CA VAL A 38 -5.36 10.60 13.53
C VAL A 38 -4.25 11.53 13.04
N PRO A 39 -4.58 12.76 12.59
CA PRO A 39 -3.57 13.74 12.24
C PRO A 39 -2.60 13.99 13.41
N GLY A 40 -1.30 14.02 13.11
CA GLY A 40 -0.26 14.24 14.13
C GLY A 40 0.18 12.98 14.89
N THR A 41 -0.44 11.81 14.66
CA THR A 41 0.07 10.55 15.21
C THR A 41 0.94 9.79 14.21
N ALA A 42 1.75 8.87 14.73
CA ALA A 42 2.51 7.94 13.91
C ALA A 42 1.57 7.12 12.99
N PRO A 43 1.89 6.99 11.69
CA PRO A 43 1.15 6.12 10.78
C PRO A 43 1.27 4.65 11.18
N VAL A 44 0.24 3.86 10.85
CA VAL A 44 0.25 2.39 11.00
C VAL A 44 0.60 1.75 9.66
N THR A 45 1.62 0.91 9.62
CA THR A 45 1.93 0.11 8.44
C THR A 45 0.79 -0.88 8.14
N VAL A 46 0.25 -0.84 6.92
CA VAL A 46 -0.80 -1.76 6.47
C VAL A 46 -0.29 -2.79 5.47
N ILE A 47 0.68 -2.42 4.62
CA ILE A 47 1.42 -3.32 3.72
C ILE A 47 2.90 -2.93 3.75
N TYR A 48 3.79 -3.91 3.83
CA TYR A 48 5.24 -3.76 3.69
C TYR A 48 5.75 -4.74 2.63
N ASP A 49 7.00 -4.59 2.20
CA ASP A 49 7.61 -5.49 1.21
C ASP A 49 6.72 -5.67 -0.04
N SER A 50 6.08 -4.57 -0.47
CA SER A 50 5.16 -4.45 -1.60
C SER A 50 3.85 -5.27 -1.54
N SER A 51 3.79 -6.36 -0.79
CA SER A 51 2.67 -7.29 -0.75
C SER A 51 2.40 -7.91 0.62
N SER A 52 3.37 -7.88 1.53
CA SER A 52 3.27 -8.49 2.85
C SER A 52 2.43 -7.65 3.81
N ARG A 53 1.54 -8.30 4.56
CA ARG A 53 0.67 -7.65 5.56
C ARG A 53 1.16 -7.97 6.98
N PRO A 54 1.36 -6.98 7.86
CA PRO A 54 1.73 -7.23 9.26
C PRO A 54 0.67 -8.04 10.02
N SER A 55 1.08 -8.75 11.07
CA SER A 55 0.14 -9.39 11.99
C SER A 55 -0.75 -8.35 12.68
N GLY A 56 -2.02 -8.70 12.93
CA GLY A 56 -3.00 -7.79 13.54
C GLY A 56 -3.65 -6.79 12.57
N ILE A 57 -3.19 -6.69 11.31
CA ILE A 57 -3.87 -5.89 10.29
C ILE A 57 -5.03 -6.71 9.69
N PRO A 58 -6.26 -6.14 9.59
CA PRO A 58 -7.44 -6.86 9.11
C PRO A 58 -7.30 -7.46 7.72
N SER A 59 -8.01 -8.56 7.49
CA SER A 59 -7.95 -9.34 6.24
C SER A 59 -8.38 -8.59 4.98
N ARG A 60 -9.15 -7.50 5.14
CA ARG A 60 -9.64 -6.63 4.06
C ARG A 60 -8.55 -5.83 3.33
N PHE A 61 -7.33 -5.77 3.87
CA PHE A 61 -6.18 -5.13 3.21
C PHE A 61 -5.35 -6.16 2.46
N SER A 62 -5.02 -5.90 1.20
CA SER A 62 -4.10 -6.70 0.38
C SER A 62 -3.17 -5.80 -0.44
N GLY A 63 -1.99 -6.33 -0.77
CA GLY A 63 -0.99 -5.64 -1.57
C GLY A 63 -0.50 -6.52 -2.71
N SER A 64 -0.22 -5.90 -3.84
CA SER A 64 0.36 -6.56 -5.01
C SER A 64 1.31 -5.60 -5.70
N TYR A 65 2.37 -6.14 -6.25
CA TYR A 65 3.32 -5.40 -7.08
C TYR A 65 3.38 -6.02 -8.47
N SER A 66 3.55 -5.17 -9.47
CA SER A 66 3.73 -5.56 -10.86
C SER A 66 4.86 -4.72 -11.43
N GLY A 67 5.91 -5.38 -11.90
CA GLY A 67 7.05 -4.79 -12.59
C GLY A 67 8.10 -5.86 -12.82
N SER A 68 8.76 -5.75 -13.96
CA SER A 68 9.79 -6.65 -14.47
C SER A 68 11.02 -5.84 -14.86
#